data_AF-A0A1B7WPU7-F1
#
_entry.id   AF-A0A1B7WPU7-F1
#
_cell.length_a   1.000
_cell.length_b   1.000
_cell.length_c   1.000
_cell.angle_alpha   90.00
_cell.angle_beta   90.00
_cell.angle_gamma   90.00
#
_symmetry.space_group_name_H-M   'P 1'
#
loop_
_entity.id
_entity.type
_entity.pdbx_description
1 polymer ?
#
loop_
_entity_poly.entity_id
_entity_poly.type
_entity_poly.pdbx_seq_one_letter_code
_entity_poly.pdbx_strand_id
1 'polypeptide(L)'
;MIKVLDLGITGKARIWNNESFYFPGDFRPVFYPIVDEKIEVILENAKIGLFSKKEVMIEILAPLGARFLYGCLGATFEPNDSGKLVLKVAVSTEVEREVNSSLALSLDVVRVGIPEEYADSVFNGAKLKLQEPGISSIFGSGEISFKWGTFGEIGSCRSFFHDLAYTVIEVIVGDKIPANYNVKPPFKKVLEQSF
;
A
#
# COMPACT_ATOMS: atom_id res chain seq x y z
N MET A 1 -9.03 -8.60 10.32
CA MET A 1 -8.67 -10.02 10.23
C MET A 1 -7.78 -10.18 9.02
N ILE A 2 -6.57 -10.75 9.17
CA ILE A 2 -5.67 -10.98 8.04
C ILE A 2 -6.36 -11.96 7.09
N LYS A 3 -6.64 -11.52 5.86
CA LYS A 3 -7.24 -12.37 4.83
C LYS A 3 -6.15 -12.82 3.88
N VAL A 4 -5.92 -14.14 3.82
CA VAL A 4 -5.05 -14.76 2.81
C VAL A 4 -5.90 -15.03 1.57
N LEU A 5 -5.47 -14.50 0.44
CA LEU A 5 -6.16 -14.61 -0.85
C LEU A 5 -5.37 -15.51 -1.78
N ASP A 6 -6.03 -16.54 -2.29
CA ASP A 6 -5.55 -17.27 -3.46
C ASP A 6 -6.02 -16.54 -4.72
N LEU A 7 -5.08 -15.97 -5.48
CA LEU A 7 -5.38 -15.30 -6.74
C LEU A 7 -5.28 -16.30 -7.91
N GLY A 8 -5.15 -17.61 -7.65
CA GLY A 8 -4.98 -18.66 -8.65
C GLY A 8 -3.70 -18.43 -9.47
N ILE A 9 -3.82 -18.49 -10.80
CA ILE A 9 -2.67 -18.30 -11.70
C ILE A 9 -1.99 -16.92 -11.60
N THR A 10 -2.63 -15.93 -10.96
CA THR A 10 -2.06 -14.58 -10.80
C THR A 10 -1.35 -14.40 -9.47
N GLY A 11 -1.28 -15.44 -8.63
CA GLY A 11 -0.44 -15.47 -7.43
C GLY A 11 -1.22 -15.55 -6.12
N LYS A 12 -0.64 -14.97 -5.07
CA LYS A 12 -1.20 -14.95 -3.72
C LYS A 12 -1.14 -13.55 -3.16
N ALA A 13 -2.08 -13.21 -2.28
CA ALA A 13 -2.04 -11.96 -1.55
C ALA A 13 -2.40 -12.13 -0.07
N ARG A 14 -1.97 -11.18 0.75
CA ARG A 14 -2.45 -10.97 2.12
C ARG A 14 -2.96 -9.56 2.24
N ILE A 15 -4.09 -9.39 2.92
CA ILE A 15 -4.66 -8.07 3.22
C ILE A 15 -4.88 -7.96 4.72
N TRP A 16 -4.41 -6.86 5.28
CA TRP A 16 -4.69 -6.41 6.63
C TRP A 16 -5.59 -5.19 6.52
N ASN A 17 -6.69 -5.18 7.27
CA ASN A 17 -7.65 -4.08 7.30
C ASN A 17 -7.98 -3.75 8.75
N ASN A 18 -7.64 -2.53 9.16
CA ASN A 18 -7.74 -2.01 10.52
C ASN A 18 -7.10 -2.94 11.57
N GLU A 19 -5.93 -3.47 11.23
CA GLU A 19 -5.13 -4.32 12.10
C GLU A 19 -3.70 -3.82 12.15
N SER A 20 -3.04 -4.12 13.26
CA SER A 20 -1.63 -3.78 13.39
C SER A 20 -0.80 -4.50 12.32
N PHE A 21 0.12 -3.75 11.71
CA PHE A 21 0.96 -4.22 10.63
C PHE A 21 2.12 -5.07 11.14
N TYR A 22 1.81 -6.35 11.39
CA TYR A 22 2.76 -7.40 11.71
C TYR A 22 2.68 -8.51 10.66
N PHE A 23 3.83 -9.10 10.36
CA PHE A 23 3.85 -10.34 9.59
C PHE A 23 3.50 -11.53 10.50
N PRO A 24 2.82 -12.56 9.97
CA PRO A 24 2.59 -13.80 10.72
C PRO A 24 3.90 -14.41 11.23
N GLY A 25 4.02 -14.60 12.54
CA GLY A 25 5.21 -15.16 13.17
C GLY A 25 6.38 -14.19 13.38
N ASP A 26 6.25 -12.91 13.00
CA ASP A 26 7.20 -11.84 13.33
C ASP A 26 6.50 -10.77 14.17
N PHE A 27 6.85 -10.71 15.46
CA PHE A 27 6.27 -9.76 16.41
C PHE A 27 6.89 -8.36 16.31
N ARG A 28 7.94 -8.18 15.48
CA ARG A 28 8.51 -6.86 15.25
C ARG A 28 7.62 -6.13 14.24
N PRO A 29 7.20 -4.89 14.54
CA PRO A 29 6.46 -4.10 13.56
C PRO A 29 7.28 -3.94 12.29
N VAL A 30 6.60 -3.71 11.16
CA VAL A 30 7.24 -3.32 9.89
C VAL A 30 7.74 -1.87 10.03
N PHE A 31 8.70 -1.67 10.92
CA PHE A 31 9.33 -0.40 11.22
C PHE A 31 10.74 -0.40 10.67
N TYR A 32 11.13 0.74 10.15
CA TYR A 32 12.44 1.04 9.61
C TYR A 32 12.73 2.53 9.89
N PRO A 33 14.01 2.92 9.99
CA PRO A 33 14.39 4.32 10.05
C PRO A 33 13.87 5.07 8.81
N ILE A 34 13.11 6.14 9.04
CA ILE A 34 12.68 7.06 7.98
C ILE A 34 13.82 8.06 7.77
N VAL A 35 14.43 8.04 6.59
CA VAL A 35 15.53 8.93 6.24
C VAL A 35 15.08 10.18 5.47
N ASP A 36 13.92 10.10 4.82
CA ASP A 36 13.26 11.20 4.13
C ASP A 36 11.74 10.96 4.07
N GLU A 37 10.95 12.00 3.76
CA GLU A 37 9.50 11.90 3.59
C GLU A 37 9.04 12.74 2.40
N LYS A 38 8.31 12.13 1.47
CA LYS A 38 7.65 12.83 0.36
C LYS A 38 6.28 13.31 0.82
N ILE A 39 6.00 14.61 0.70
CA ILE A 39 4.78 15.24 1.21
C ILE A 39 4.14 16.11 0.13
N GLU A 40 2.83 15.99 -0.08
CA GLU A 40 2.06 16.91 -0.92
C GLU A 40 0.63 17.10 -0.40
N VAL A 41 0.12 18.33 -0.53
CA VAL A 41 -1.30 18.61 -0.30
C VAL A 41 -2.08 18.24 -1.56
N ILE A 42 -2.96 17.26 -1.43
CA ILE A 42 -3.79 16.75 -2.53
C ILE A 42 -5.06 17.58 -2.70
N LEU A 43 -5.64 18.04 -1.59
CA LEU A 43 -6.84 18.86 -1.58
C LEU A 43 -6.71 19.97 -0.53
N GLU A 44 -6.76 21.21 -0.98
CA GLU A 44 -6.91 22.40 -0.13
C GLU A 44 -8.39 22.65 0.15
N ASN A 45 -8.70 23.30 1.28
CA ASN A 45 -10.07 23.58 1.73
C ASN A 45 -10.95 22.31 1.79
N ALA A 46 -10.34 21.17 2.14
CA ALA A 46 -11.03 19.91 2.32
C ALA A 46 -12.03 20.04 3.47
N LYS A 47 -13.27 19.62 3.25
CA LYS A 47 -14.27 19.55 4.33
C LYS A 47 -13.83 18.52 5.35
N ILE A 48 -14.14 18.75 6.62
CA ILE A 48 -14.02 17.71 7.65
C ILE A 48 -14.96 16.56 7.24
N GLY A 49 -14.35 15.44 6.86
CA GLY A 49 -15.06 14.26 6.38
C GLY A 49 -15.60 13.42 7.53
N LEU A 50 -16.62 12.59 7.25
CA LEU A 50 -17.06 11.53 8.17
C LEU A 50 -16.24 10.23 8.01
N PHE A 51 -15.19 10.26 7.18
CA PHE A 51 -14.36 9.10 6.95
C PHE A 51 -13.53 8.84 8.22
N SER A 52 -13.71 7.68 8.82
CA SER A 52 -12.98 7.29 10.02
C SER A 52 -11.54 6.98 9.69
N LYS A 53 -10.69 6.97 10.72
CA LYS A 53 -9.35 6.38 10.62
C LYS A 53 -9.45 5.00 9.97
N LYS A 54 -8.60 4.72 8.98
CA LYS A 54 -8.54 3.43 8.29
C LYS A 54 -7.10 3.07 7.98
N GLU A 55 -6.74 1.82 8.26
CA GLU A 55 -5.40 1.26 8.08
C GLU A 55 -5.50 0.07 7.14
N VAL A 56 -4.76 0.07 6.03
CA VAL A 56 -4.75 -1.04 5.06
C VAL A 56 -3.33 -1.38 4.70
N MET A 57 -3.01 -2.67 4.69
CA MET A 57 -1.76 -3.19 4.12
C MET A 57 -2.08 -4.33 3.17
N ILE A 58 -1.35 -4.39 2.06
CA ILE A 58 -1.50 -5.40 1.03
C ILE A 58 -0.12 -5.94 0.71
N GLU A 59 0.02 -7.26 0.75
CA GLU A 59 1.18 -7.97 0.23
C GLU A 59 0.75 -8.84 -0.94
N ILE A 60 1.53 -8.82 -2.01
CA ILE A 60 1.27 -9.62 -3.21
C ILE A 60 2.56 -10.32 -3.63
N LEU A 61 2.43 -11.62 -3.92
CA LEU A 61 3.39 -12.39 -4.71
C LEU A 61 2.69 -12.84 -5.99
N ALA A 62 3.15 -12.35 -7.14
CA ALA A 62 2.55 -12.65 -8.44
C ALA A 62 3.57 -13.32 -9.38
N PRO A 63 3.30 -14.53 -9.92
CA PRO A 63 4.16 -15.13 -10.93
C PRO A 63 4.09 -14.35 -12.25
N LEU A 64 5.22 -14.25 -12.95
CA LEU A 64 5.34 -13.60 -14.26
C LEU A 64 6.28 -14.42 -15.16
N GLY A 65 5.73 -15.48 -15.76
CA GLY A 65 6.52 -16.43 -16.56
C GLY A 65 7.58 -17.13 -15.70
N ALA A 66 8.85 -17.05 -16.11
CA ALA A 66 10.00 -17.58 -15.35
C ALA A 66 10.48 -16.63 -14.22
N ARG A 67 9.76 -15.53 -13.97
CA ARG A 67 10.04 -14.55 -12.92
C ARG A 67 8.84 -14.44 -11.97
N PHE A 68 8.99 -13.62 -10.93
CA PHE A 68 7.91 -13.25 -10.04
C PHE A 68 7.98 -11.76 -9.72
N LEU A 69 6.86 -11.20 -9.28
CA LEU A 69 6.75 -9.86 -8.74
C LEU A 69 6.35 -9.95 -7.28
N TYR A 70 6.95 -9.09 -6.46
CA TYR A 70 6.68 -9.01 -5.04
C TYR A 70 6.61 -7.57 -4.55
N GLY A 71 5.71 -7.33 -3.60
CA GLY A 71 5.68 -6.10 -2.81
C GLY A 71 4.67 -6.21 -1.67
N CYS A 72 5.02 -5.60 -0.54
CA CYS A 72 4.08 -5.31 0.54
C CYS A 72 4.07 -3.81 0.78
N LEU A 73 2.88 -3.23 0.92
CA LEU A 73 2.72 -1.81 1.16
C LEU A 73 1.48 -1.55 2.01
N GLY A 74 1.61 -0.65 2.97
CA GLY A 74 0.51 -0.22 3.82
C GLY A 74 0.38 1.28 3.92
N ALA A 75 -0.87 1.74 4.03
CA ALA A 75 -1.21 3.12 4.27
C ALA A 75 -2.19 3.25 5.42
N THR A 76 -2.13 4.40 6.09
CA THR A 76 -3.11 4.82 7.09
C THR A 76 -3.68 6.15 6.68
N PHE A 77 -5.01 6.26 6.72
CA PHE A 77 -5.70 7.53 6.72
C PHE A 77 -6.04 7.93 8.16
N GLU A 78 -5.64 9.14 8.57
CA GLU A 78 -6.01 9.75 9.84
C GLU A 78 -6.78 11.06 9.59
N PRO A 79 -8.08 11.13 9.92
CA PRO A 79 -8.85 12.36 9.75
C PRO A 79 -8.36 13.44 10.72
N ASN A 80 -8.40 14.70 10.27
CA ASN A 80 -8.04 15.87 11.08
C ASN A 80 -8.89 17.10 10.69
N ASP A 81 -8.68 18.22 11.37
CA ASP A 81 -9.39 19.49 11.16
C ASP A 81 -8.55 20.54 10.43
N SER A 82 -7.45 20.14 9.78
CA SER A 82 -6.51 21.06 9.11
C SER A 82 -7.09 21.78 7.89
N GLY A 83 -8.21 21.30 7.35
CA GLY A 83 -8.77 21.76 6.08
C GLY A 83 -7.98 21.28 4.87
N LYS A 84 -7.12 20.27 5.04
CA LYS A 84 -6.25 19.75 3.98
C LYS A 84 -6.30 18.22 3.94
N LEU A 85 -6.23 17.66 2.73
CA LEU A 85 -5.86 16.25 2.55
C LEU A 85 -4.39 16.19 2.15
N VAL A 86 -3.56 15.57 2.98
CA VAL A 86 -2.10 15.48 2.77
C VAL A 86 -1.70 14.04 2.47
N LEU A 87 -0.92 13.82 1.42
CA LEU A 87 -0.27 12.55 1.13
C LEU A 87 1.17 12.57 1.65
N LYS A 88 1.57 11.55 2.39
CA LYS A 88 2.91 11.33 2.94
C LYS A 88 3.41 9.95 2.57
N VAL A 89 4.66 9.85 2.08
CA VAL A 89 5.33 8.57 1.81
C VAL A 89 6.70 8.60 2.48
N ALA A 90 6.91 7.70 3.42
CA ALA A 90 8.20 7.53 4.07
C ALA A 90 9.22 6.92 3.11
N VAL A 91 10.47 7.34 3.24
CA VAL A 91 11.61 6.79 2.50
C VAL A 91 12.53 6.08 3.49
N SER A 92 12.88 4.83 3.18
CA SER A 92 13.86 4.04 3.94
C SER A 92 15.20 3.98 3.24
N THR A 93 16.19 3.42 3.93
CA THR A 93 17.40 2.93 3.26
C THR A 93 17.12 1.62 2.50
N GLU A 94 18.08 1.16 1.69
CA GLU A 94 18.04 -0.15 1.01
C GLU A 94 18.53 -1.30 1.91
N VAL A 95 19.16 -0.99 3.04
CA VAL A 95 19.90 -1.98 3.87
C VAL A 95 19.19 -2.21 5.20
N GLU A 96 17.92 -2.60 5.10
CA GLU A 96 17.06 -2.84 6.25
C GLU A 96 17.00 -4.32 6.64
N ARG A 97 16.37 -4.60 7.79
CA ARG A 97 16.22 -5.98 8.30
C ARG A 97 15.44 -6.86 7.33
N GLU A 98 15.81 -8.14 7.32
CA GLU A 98 15.10 -9.16 6.55
C GLU A 98 13.79 -9.60 7.23
N VAL A 99 12.83 -10.03 6.41
CA VAL A 99 11.50 -10.51 6.79
C VAL A 99 11.35 -11.97 6.41
N ASN A 100 11.45 -12.84 7.42
CA ASN A 100 11.46 -14.30 7.24
C ASN A 100 10.06 -14.94 7.21
N SER A 101 9.04 -14.15 6.92
CA SER A 101 7.63 -14.56 6.96
C SER A 101 6.82 -13.97 5.81
N SER A 102 7.50 -13.39 4.81
CA SER A 102 6.91 -12.86 3.58
C SER A 102 6.33 -13.97 2.71
N LEU A 103 5.43 -13.62 1.79
CA LEU A 103 4.95 -14.57 0.77
C LEU A 103 6.08 -15.01 -0.18
N ALA A 104 7.10 -14.17 -0.37
CA ALA A 104 8.22 -14.41 -1.28
C ALA A 104 9.45 -15.06 -0.62
N LEU A 105 9.39 -15.44 0.66
CA LEU A 105 10.54 -15.95 1.42
C LEU A 105 11.34 -17.07 0.73
N SER A 106 10.66 -17.98 0.03
CA SER A 106 11.32 -19.10 -0.66
C SER A 106 11.95 -18.73 -2.00
N LEU A 107 11.72 -17.50 -2.49
CA LEU A 107 12.08 -17.03 -3.84
C LEU A 107 12.98 -15.80 -3.82
N ASP A 108 12.97 -15.03 -2.72
CA ASP A 108 13.63 -13.73 -2.63
C ASP A 108 14.10 -13.43 -1.21
N VAL A 109 15.07 -12.52 -1.10
CA VAL A 109 15.42 -11.86 0.16
C VAL A 109 14.52 -10.64 0.32
N VAL A 110 13.64 -10.68 1.31
CA VAL A 110 12.68 -9.59 1.56
C VAL A 110 13.16 -8.72 2.71
N ARG A 111 13.20 -7.40 2.50
CA ARG A 111 13.58 -6.40 3.49
C ARG A 111 12.41 -5.49 3.83
N VAL A 112 12.36 -5.00 5.06
CA VAL A 112 11.43 -3.92 5.43
C VAL A 112 11.87 -2.61 4.80
N GLY A 113 10.94 -1.69 4.53
CA GLY A 113 11.27 -0.39 3.98
C GLY A 113 10.49 -0.03 2.73
N ILE A 114 10.60 1.25 2.37
CA ILE A 114 10.24 1.80 1.07
C ILE A 114 11.48 2.55 0.58
N PRO A 115 12.43 1.86 -0.08
CA PRO A 115 13.59 2.50 -0.70
C PRO A 115 13.19 3.67 -1.61
N GLU A 116 14.10 4.63 -1.77
CA GLU A 116 13.89 5.82 -2.61
C GLU A 116 13.39 5.45 -4.02
N GLU A 117 13.94 4.38 -4.60
CA GLU A 117 13.53 3.91 -5.92
C GLU A 117 12.04 3.54 -6.04
N TYR A 118 11.42 3.10 -4.95
CA TYR A 118 9.99 2.76 -4.91
C TYR A 118 9.15 3.91 -4.34
N ALA A 119 9.71 4.76 -3.49
CA ALA A 119 8.99 5.85 -2.84
C ALA A 119 8.31 6.80 -3.86
N ASP A 120 9.00 7.17 -4.95
CA ASP A 120 8.41 7.97 -6.02
C ASP A 120 7.23 7.25 -6.71
N SER A 121 7.36 5.94 -6.89
CA SER A 121 6.31 5.14 -7.54
C SER A 121 5.09 5.01 -6.65
N VAL A 122 5.30 4.77 -5.35
CA VAL A 122 4.24 4.75 -4.33
C VAL A 122 3.52 6.09 -4.28
N PHE A 123 4.28 7.18 -4.21
CA PHE A 123 3.74 8.54 -4.17
C PHE A 123 2.89 8.83 -5.40
N ASN A 124 3.41 8.57 -6.60
CA ASN A 124 2.68 8.81 -7.85
C ASN A 124 1.44 7.93 -7.99
N GLY A 125 1.50 6.65 -7.63
CA GLY A 125 0.37 5.73 -7.69
C GLY A 125 -0.76 6.11 -6.74
N ALA A 126 -0.41 6.47 -5.49
CA ALA A 126 -1.38 6.97 -4.52
C ALA A 126 -2.00 8.30 -4.96
N LYS A 127 -1.18 9.25 -5.40
CA LYS A 127 -1.62 10.54 -5.92
C LYS A 127 -2.59 10.39 -7.08
N LEU A 128 -2.26 9.52 -8.04
CA LEU A 128 -3.12 9.23 -9.19
C LEU A 128 -4.52 8.81 -8.73
N LYS A 129 -4.62 7.86 -7.78
CA LYS A 129 -5.93 7.43 -7.26
C LYS A 129 -6.66 8.56 -6.55
N LEU A 130 -5.96 9.33 -5.70
CA LEU A 130 -6.59 10.40 -4.92
C LEU A 130 -7.13 11.54 -5.80
N GLN A 131 -6.51 11.78 -6.95
CA GLN A 131 -6.92 12.79 -7.92
C GLN A 131 -8.06 12.33 -8.83
N GLU A 132 -8.48 11.06 -8.76
CA GLU A 132 -9.67 10.62 -9.49
C GLU A 132 -10.92 11.34 -8.97
N PRO A 133 -11.91 11.60 -9.85
CA PRO A 133 -13.11 12.34 -9.49
C PRO A 133 -13.82 11.78 -8.25
N GLY A 134 -13.96 12.61 -7.22
CA GLY A 134 -14.68 12.29 -5.99
C GLY A 134 -13.88 11.55 -4.92
N ILE A 135 -12.69 11.00 -5.22
CA ILE A 135 -11.90 10.21 -4.24
C ILE A 135 -11.45 11.08 -3.07
N SER A 136 -10.75 12.18 -3.34
CA SER A 136 -10.27 13.09 -2.26
C SER A 136 -11.41 13.65 -1.40
N SER A 137 -12.59 13.87 -1.98
CA SER A 137 -13.77 14.36 -1.27
C SER A 137 -14.36 13.33 -0.29
N ILE A 138 -14.14 12.04 -0.53
CA ILE A 138 -14.59 10.96 0.38
C ILE A 138 -13.77 10.96 1.66
N PHE A 139 -12.46 11.15 1.54
CA PHE A 139 -11.56 11.30 2.68
C PHE A 139 -11.87 12.58 3.46
N GLY A 140 -12.01 13.71 2.77
CA GLY A 140 -12.07 15.02 3.41
C GLY A 140 -10.71 15.43 4.00
N SER A 141 -10.73 16.27 5.03
CA SER A 141 -9.52 16.72 5.74
C SER A 141 -8.87 15.58 6.52
N GLY A 142 -7.56 15.41 6.36
CA GLY A 142 -6.79 14.34 6.98
C GLY A 142 -5.43 14.10 6.35
N GLU A 143 -4.75 13.06 6.80
CA GLU A 143 -3.45 12.63 6.27
C GLU A 143 -3.52 11.18 5.82
N ILE A 144 -2.97 10.89 4.64
CA ILE A 144 -2.73 9.54 4.14
C ILE A 144 -1.23 9.30 4.19
N SER A 145 -0.80 8.36 5.02
CA SER A 145 0.61 8.06 5.27
C SER A 145 0.96 6.64 4.86
N PHE A 146 1.91 6.50 3.94
CA PHE A 146 2.57 5.23 3.61
C PHE A 146 3.85 5.10 4.42
N LYS A 147 3.76 4.39 5.55
CA LYS A 147 4.88 4.17 6.49
C LYS A 147 5.29 2.70 6.61
N TRP A 148 4.57 1.80 5.94
CA TRP A 148 4.82 0.36 6.01
C TRP A 148 5.06 -0.17 4.61
N GLY A 149 6.15 -0.89 4.45
CA GLY A 149 6.49 -1.52 3.19
C GLY A 149 7.50 -2.62 3.39
N THR A 150 7.49 -3.59 2.49
CA THR A 150 8.59 -4.53 2.30
C THR A 150 8.81 -4.75 0.82
N PHE A 151 10.06 -4.92 0.44
CA PHE A 151 10.49 -5.16 -0.93
C PHE A 151 11.39 -6.40 -0.98
N GLY A 152 11.37 -7.07 -2.12
CA GLY A 152 12.28 -8.16 -2.43
C GLY A 152 13.45 -7.63 -3.25
N GLU A 153 14.67 -8.12 -3.00
CA GLU A 153 15.86 -7.69 -3.74
C GLU A 153 15.78 -7.98 -5.24
N ILE A 154 14.98 -8.97 -5.66
CA ILE A 154 14.86 -9.39 -7.06
C ILE A 154 13.45 -9.15 -7.62
N GLY A 155 12.42 -9.47 -6.85
CA GLY A 155 11.02 -9.50 -7.30
C GLY A 155 10.32 -8.14 -7.25
N SER A 156 10.89 -7.13 -6.60
CA SER A 156 10.28 -5.81 -6.53
C SER A 156 10.63 -4.92 -7.71
N CYS A 157 9.69 -4.08 -8.12
CA CYS A 157 9.95 -3.06 -9.13
C CYS A 157 9.03 -1.85 -8.99
N ARG A 158 9.49 -0.72 -9.52
CA ARG A 158 8.79 0.59 -9.50
C ARG A 158 7.34 0.51 -9.95
N SER A 159 7.10 -0.06 -11.13
CA SER A 159 5.75 -0.14 -11.69
C SER A 159 4.80 -1.01 -10.86
N PHE A 160 5.31 -2.00 -10.13
CA PHE A 160 4.50 -2.83 -9.24
C PHE A 160 4.12 -2.07 -7.97
N PHE A 161 5.05 -1.30 -7.37
CA PHE A 161 4.77 -0.45 -6.22
C PHE A 161 3.83 0.71 -6.54
N HIS A 162 3.88 1.24 -7.76
CA HIS A 162 2.89 2.22 -8.24
C HIS A 162 1.47 1.65 -8.20
N ASP A 163 1.25 0.50 -8.84
CA ASP A 163 -0.06 -0.15 -8.90
C ASP A 163 -0.52 -0.63 -7.52
N LEU A 164 0.42 -1.07 -6.68
CA LEU A 164 0.14 -1.45 -5.30
C LEU A 164 -0.34 -0.27 -4.47
N ALA A 165 0.30 0.90 -4.56
CA ALA A 165 -0.12 2.11 -3.85
C ALA A 165 -1.51 2.58 -4.29
N TYR A 166 -1.78 2.56 -5.60
CA TYR A 166 -3.11 2.82 -6.15
C TYR A 166 -4.15 1.87 -5.53
N THR A 167 -3.84 0.57 -5.51
CA THR A 167 -4.74 -0.47 -4.98
C THR A 167 -4.97 -0.33 -3.47
N VAL A 168 -3.96 0.08 -2.69
CA VAL A 168 -4.12 0.34 -1.25
C VAL A 168 -5.14 1.46 -1.03
N ILE A 169 -5.07 2.57 -1.76
CA ILE A 169 -6.06 3.65 -1.66
C ILE A 169 -7.46 3.17 -2.09
N GLU A 170 -7.55 2.38 -3.16
CA GLU A 170 -8.80 1.76 -3.61
C GLU A 170 -9.45 0.92 -2.51
N VAL A 171 -8.68 0.06 -1.83
CA VAL A 171 -9.19 -0.79 -0.73
C VAL A 171 -9.60 0.05 0.48
N ILE A 172 -8.91 1.16 0.74
CA ILE A 172 -9.33 2.11 1.78
C ILE A 172 -10.72 2.66 1.46
N VAL A 173 -10.98 3.10 0.23
CA VAL A 173 -12.25 3.75 -0.14
C VAL A 173 -13.36 2.79 -0.59
N GLY A 174 -13.06 1.53 -0.92
CA GLY A 174 -13.97 0.69 -1.69
C GLY A 174 -15.30 0.31 -1.02
N ASP A 175 -15.44 0.51 0.30
CA ASP A 175 -16.77 0.42 0.95
C ASP A 175 -17.71 1.58 0.58
N LYS A 176 -17.20 2.59 -0.16
CA LYS A 176 -17.89 3.83 -0.52
C LYS A 176 -18.03 4.04 -2.03
N ILE A 177 -17.37 3.23 -2.87
CA ILE A 177 -17.31 3.43 -4.33
C ILE A 177 -17.23 2.07 -5.04
N PRO A 178 -17.85 1.90 -6.22
CA PRO A 178 -17.56 0.77 -7.09
C PRO A 178 -16.06 0.70 -7.43
N ALA A 179 -15.45 -0.46 -7.23
CA ALA A 179 -14.03 -0.66 -7.49
C ALA A 179 -13.67 -0.39 -8.96
N ASN A 180 -12.56 0.31 -9.20
CA ASN A 180 -12.00 0.47 -10.54
C ASN A 180 -11.21 -0.79 -10.95
N TYR A 181 -11.81 -1.60 -11.83
CA TYR A 181 -11.16 -2.82 -12.33
C TYR A 181 -10.23 -2.61 -13.53
N ASN A 182 -9.92 -1.36 -13.90
CA ASN A 182 -8.92 -1.04 -14.93
C ASN A 182 -7.48 -1.06 -14.37
N VAL A 183 -7.16 -2.07 -13.57
CA VAL A 183 -5.85 -2.32 -12.96
C VAL A 183 -5.32 -3.69 -13.39
N LYS A 184 -4.01 -3.91 -13.27
CA LYS A 184 -3.39 -5.19 -13.69
C LYS A 184 -3.96 -6.39 -12.91
N PRO A 185 -3.94 -7.61 -13.49
CA PRO A 185 -4.65 -8.77 -12.96
C PRO A 185 -4.46 -9.12 -11.48
N PRO A 186 -3.24 -9.13 -10.89
CA PRO A 186 -3.12 -9.48 -9.47
C PRO A 186 -3.86 -8.47 -8.57
N PHE A 187 -3.82 -7.18 -8.91
CA PHE A 187 -4.54 -6.13 -8.19
C PHE A 187 -6.05 -6.22 -8.41
N LYS A 188 -6.49 -6.49 -9.64
CA LYS A 188 -7.91 -6.70 -9.96
C LYS A 188 -8.52 -7.80 -9.07
N LYS A 189 -7.85 -8.94 -8.95
CA LYS A 189 -8.33 -10.05 -8.10
C LYS A 189 -8.27 -9.73 -6.62
N VAL A 190 -7.26 -8.96 -6.18
CA VAL A 190 -7.23 -8.41 -4.82
C VAL A 190 -8.49 -7.60 -4.55
N LEU A 191 -8.86 -6.67 -5.44
CA LEU A 191 -10.07 -5.86 -5.30
C LEU A 191 -11.35 -6.71 -5.29
N GLU A 192 -11.49 -7.66 -6.22
CA GLU A 192 -12.64 -8.57 -6.29
C GLU A 192 -12.86 -9.40 -5.00
N GLN A 193 -11.79 -9.66 -4.24
CA GLN A 193 -11.84 -10.46 -3.03
C GLN A 193 -11.67 -9.64 -1.73
N SER A 194 -11.54 -8.31 -1.83
CA SER A 194 -11.35 -7.42 -0.67
C SER A 194 -12.66 -7.05 0.03
N PHE A 195 -13.77 -7.12 -0.69
CA PHE A 195 -15.11 -6.75 -0.24
C PHE A 195 -16.03 -7.96 -0.15
#